data_AF-A0A9D9IWL3-F1
#
_entry.id   AF-A0A9D9IWL3-F1
#
_cell.length_a   1.000
_cell.length_b   1.000
_cell.length_c   1.000
_cell.angle_alpha   90.00
_cell.angle_beta   90.00
_cell.angle_gamma   90.00
#
_symmetry.space_group_name_H-M   'P 1'
#
loop_
_entity.id
_entity.type
_entity.pdbx_description
1 polymer ?
#
loop_
_entity_poly.entity_id
_entity_poly.type
_entity_poly.pdbx_seq_one_letter_code
_entity_poly.pdbx_strand_id
1 'polypeptide(L)'
;MKKTLLLLGAAACATQLSAQPKLTADNVDEVLKALTLEEKAALCVGSGWDSMLGITSSSDVLVSGAAGTTRAVERLGIPMTVTADGPAGVRINPTREGDSRTYYATGFPVGTALASSWDTELVENMTKAMGNEVLEYGVDVLLSPAMNIHRNPLCGRNFEYFSEDPVLSGKISAAYVRGVQSNGVGTSVKHFAVNNQETNRAENDSRVDTRALREIYLKGYEITVKESQPWTIMSSYNKLDGEYTQQSYDLLTKILRDEWGFEGIVMTDWGNKEGTVKAVAAGNDLMMPGSTVEVQRIVNAVKSGELSEADLDRNVRNMLNYIVKTPRFKGYKYSDAPDLKAHAKAARAAATESMVLLKNDDNVLPLKGTETVAMFGISSVDFVAGGTGSGNVNKAYVVNMV
;
A
#
# COMPACT_ATOMS: atom_id res chain seq x y z
N MET A 1 -0.07 -87.13 7.98
CA MET A 1 -0.40 -85.74 8.37
C MET A 1 0.73 -84.82 7.92
N LYS A 2 0.57 -84.12 6.79
CA LYS A 2 1.44 -83.02 6.36
C LYS A 2 0.63 -81.73 6.51
N LYS A 3 1.04 -80.82 7.39
CA LYS A 3 0.43 -79.49 7.54
C LYS A 3 1.23 -78.50 6.69
N THR A 4 0.64 -78.08 5.58
CA THR A 4 1.12 -76.97 4.75
C THR A 4 0.58 -75.68 5.35
N LEU A 5 1.45 -74.79 5.84
CA LEU A 5 1.08 -73.44 6.27
C LEU A 5 1.06 -72.55 5.02
N LEU A 6 -0.12 -72.05 4.62
CA LEU A 6 -0.24 -70.94 3.68
C LEU A 6 -0.03 -69.63 4.45
N LEU A 7 1.01 -68.87 4.10
CA LEU A 7 1.14 -67.46 4.46
C LEU A 7 0.40 -66.63 3.42
N LEU A 8 -0.71 -65.99 3.82
CA LEU A 8 -1.32 -64.89 3.08
C LEU A 8 -0.45 -63.64 3.25
N GLY A 9 0.19 -63.21 2.17
CA GLY A 9 0.80 -61.88 2.10
C GLY A 9 -0.28 -60.82 1.91
N ALA A 10 -0.50 -60.01 2.94
CA ALA A 10 -1.28 -58.77 2.80
C ALA A 10 -0.40 -57.74 2.08
N ALA A 11 -0.74 -57.45 0.82
CA ALA A 11 -0.17 -56.33 0.09
C ALA A 11 -0.71 -55.03 0.70
N ALA A 12 0.08 -54.38 1.54
CA ALA A 12 -0.20 -53.02 1.99
C ALA A 12 0.07 -52.07 0.82
N CYS A 13 -0.97 -51.59 0.15
CA CYS A 13 -0.89 -50.42 -0.71
C CYS A 13 -0.55 -49.22 0.18
N ALA A 14 0.74 -48.92 0.31
CA ALA A 14 1.19 -47.64 0.82
C ALA A 14 0.82 -46.58 -0.22
N THR A 15 -0.27 -45.85 0.03
CA THR A 15 -0.53 -44.59 -0.66
C THR A 15 0.62 -43.65 -0.32
N GLN A 16 1.49 -43.37 -1.29
CA GLN A 16 2.45 -42.28 -1.19
C GLN A 16 1.63 -40.99 -1.08
N LEU A 17 1.47 -40.47 0.15
CA LEU A 17 1.08 -39.09 0.36
C LEU A 17 2.16 -38.23 -0.30
N SER A 18 1.85 -37.69 -1.48
CA SER A 18 2.68 -36.66 -2.09
C SER A 18 2.81 -35.50 -1.10
N ALA A 19 4.05 -35.08 -0.81
CA ALA A 19 4.29 -33.92 0.02
C ALA A 19 3.50 -32.72 -0.53
N GLN A 20 2.79 -32.00 0.34
CA GLN A 20 2.05 -30.80 -0.07
C GLN A 20 3.02 -29.75 -0.62
N PRO A 21 2.66 -29.03 -1.69
CA PRO A 21 3.54 -28.02 -2.26
C PRO A 21 3.78 -26.89 -1.25
N LYS A 22 5.00 -26.35 -1.25
CA LYS A 22 5.33 -25.09 -0.56
C LYS A 22 5.51 -24.02 -1.61
N LEU A 23 4.98 -22.83 -1.35
CA LEU A 23 5.07 -21.70 -2.27
C LEU A 23 6.53 -21.35 -2.58
N THR A 24 6.82 -21.22 -3.87
CA THR A 24 8.01 -20.65 -4.48
C THR A 24 7.57 -19.70 -5.59
N ALA A 25 8.50 -18.93 -6.16
CA ALA A 25 8.19 -18.05 -7.29
C ALA A 25 7.72 -18.83 -8.54
N ASP A 26 8.10 -20.11 -8.68
CA ASP A 26 7.92 -20.89 -9.91
C ASP A 26 6.72 -21.86 -9.86
N ASN A 27 6.02 -21.97 -8.71
CA ASN A 27 4.96 -22.96 -8.51
C ASN A 27 3.61 -22.38 -8.07
N VAL A 28 3.36 -21.10 -8.36
CA VAL A 28 2.13 -20.40 -7.97
C VAL A 28 0.86 -21.15 -8.37
N ASP A 29 0.78 -21.69 -9.59
CA ASP A 29 -0.40 -22.45 -10.05
C ASP A 29 -0.55 -23.82 -9.35
N GLU A 30 0.55 -24.43 -8.89
CA GLU A 30 0.50 -25.67 -8.11
C GLU A 30 -0.07 -25.39 -6.71
N VAL A 31 0.44 -24.34 -6.06
CA VAL A 31 -0.05 -23.90 -4.74
C VAL A 31 -1.51 -23.45 -4.82
N LEU A 32 -1.89 -22.72 -5.86
CA LEU A 32 -3.27 -22.30 -6.09
C LEU A 32 -4.24 -23.49 -6.10
N LYS A 33 -3.88 -24.58 -6.77
CA LYS A 33 -4.69 -25.82 -6.83
C LYS A 33 -4.72 -26.56 -5.49
N ALA A 34 -3.68 -26.39 -4.67
CA ALA A 34 -3.59 -27.03 -3.36
C ALA A 34 -4.37 -26.28 -2.26
N LEU A 35 -4.73 -25.01 -2.46
CA LEU A 35 -5.53 -24.21 -1.52
C LEU A 35 -6.98 -24.72 -1.44
N THR A 36 -7.55 -24.72 -0.23
CA THR A 36 -9.00 -24.91 -0.07
C THR A 36 -9.75 -23.64 -0.46
N LEU A 37 -11.06 -23.74 -0.70
CA LEU A 37 -11.89 -22.58 -0.97
C LEU A 37 -11.84 -21.55 0.17
N GLU A 38 -11.86 -22.01 1.42
CA GLU A 38 -11.76 -21.15 2.60
C GLU A 38 -10.40 -20.42 2.68
N GLU A 39 -9.30 -21.07 2.30
CA GLU A 39 -7.98 -20.43 2.26
C GLU A 39 -7.84 -19.45 1.09
N LYS A 40 -8.39 -19.80 -0.09
CA LYS A 40 -8.48 -18.88 -1.23
C LYS A 40 -9.21 -17.59 -0.84
N ALA A 41 -10.39 -17.73 -0.22
CA ALA A 41 -11.16 -16.59 0.28
C ALA A 41 -10.40 -15.81 1.37
N ALA A 42 -9.70 -16.49 2.27
CA ALA A 42 -8.92 -15.86 3.33
C ALA A 42 -7.74 -15.05 2.78
N LEU A 43 -7.07 -15.49 1.72
CA LEU A 43 -5.96 -14.75 1.11
C LEU A 43 -6.41 -13.42 0.48
N CYS A 44 -7.68 -13.32 0.07
CA CYS A 44 -8.24 -12.08 -0.47
C CYS A 44 -8.79 -11.14 0.62
N VAL A 45 -8.64 -11.45 1.92
CA VAL A 45 -9.18 -10.64 3.02
C VAL A 45 -8.11 -10.40 4.08
N GLY A 46 -7.93 -9.14 4.48
CA GLY A 46 -7.01 -8.79 5.56
C GLY A 46 -7.33 -9.47 6.90
N SER A 47 -6.37 -9.43 7.81
CA SER A 47 -6.45 -10.06 9.13
C SER A 47 -7.46 -9.38 10.06
N GLY A 48 -7.79 -8.11 9.82
CA GLY A 48 -8.84 -7.34 10.51
C GLY A 48 -8.33 -6.19 11.37
N TRP A 49 -9.25 -5.42 11.94
CA TRP A 49 -8.95 -4.23 12.75
C TRP A 49 -8.10 -4.53 13.98
N ASP A 50 -8.22 -5.72 14.57
CA ASP A 50 -7.46 -6.11 15.76
C ASP A 50 -5.95 -6.15 15.47
N SER A 51 -5.56 -6.51 14.24
CA SER A 51 -4.17 -6.47 13.79
C SER A 51 -3.61 -5.04 13.71
N MET A 52 -4.45 -4.09 13.27
CA MET A 52 -4.09 -2.66 13.14
C MET A 52 -4.00 -1.98 14.51
N LEU A 53 -4.94 -2.31 15.41
CA LEU A 53 -5.02 -1.73 16.75
C LEU A 53 -4.03 -2.38 17.73
N GLY A 54 -3.37 -3.45 17.33
CA GLY A 54 -2.47 -4.21 18.21
C GLY A 54 -3.18 -4.82 19.42
N ILE A 55 -4.49 -5.10 19.30
CA ILE A 55 -5.34 -5.64 20.38
C ILE A 55 -5.22 -7.17 20.46
N THR A 56 -4.63 -7.81 19.45
CA THR A 56 -4.29 -9.24 19.50
C THR A 56 -3.17 -9.49 20.52
N SER A 57 -3.06 -10.72 21.04
CA SER A 57 -1.90 -11.14 21.83
C SER A 57 -0.60 -10.77 21.10
N SER A 58 0.41 -10.33 21.85
CA SER A 58 1.68 -9.78 21.35
C SER A 58 2.43 -10.64 20.32
N SER A 59 2.08 -11.93 20.17
CA SER A 59 2.62 -12.85 19.17
C SER A 59 2.18 -12.57 17.72
N ASP A 60 1.05 -11.87 17.51
CA ASP A 60 0.42 -11.77 16.17
C ASP A 60 0.63 -10.39 15.51
N VAL A 61 1.09 -9.40 16.29
CA VAL A 61 1.39 -8.05 15.78
C VAL A 61 2.81 -8.02 15.22
N LEU A 62 2.92 -8.21 13.90
CA LEU A 62 4.23 -8.25 13.22
C LEU A 62 4.99 -6.91 13.30
N VAL A 63 4.27 -5.79 13.13
CA VAL A 63 4.81 -4.43 13.23
C VAL A 63 3.76 -3.56 13.92
N SER A 64 4.05 -3.11 15.13
CA SER A 64 3.11 -2.32 15.92
C SER A 64 2.78 -0.98 15.23
N GLY A 65 1.50 -0.67 15.08
CA GLY A 65 1.01 0.54 14.41
C GLY A 65 0.96 0.46 12.88
N ALA A 66 1.31 -0.68 12.28
CA ALA A 66 1.06 -0.92 10.86
C ALA A 66 -0.44 -0.88 10.53
N ALA A 67 -0.77 -0.52 9.30
CA ALA A 67 -2.15 -0.29 8.86
C ALA A 67 -2.93 -1.62 8.70
N GLY A 68 -2.26 -2.72 8.39
CA GLY A 68 -2.87 -4.03 8.39
C GLY A 68 -1.96 -5.12 7.85
N THR A 69 -2.40 -6.37 7.98
CA THR A 69 -1.70 -7.54 7.44
C THR A 69 -2.60 -8.42 6.60
N THR A 70 -2.00 -9.21 5.72
CA THR A 70 -2.68 -10.36 5.09
C THR A 70 -2.74 -11.54 6.05
N ARG A 71 -3.45 -12.60 5.64
CA ARG A 71 -3.53 -13.88 6.37
C ARG A 71 -2.47 -14.86 5.86
N ALA A 72 -1.94 -15.69 6.75
CA ALA A 72 -0.99 -16.76 6.40
C ALA A 72 -1.73 -18.07 6.05
N VAL A 73 -1.06 -18.91 5.27
CA VAL A 73 -1.40 -20.32 5.04
C VAL A 73 -0.12 -21.14 5.24
N GLU A 74 0.20 -21.40 6.51
CA GLU A 74 1.48 -22.00 6.93
C GLU A 74 1.74 -23.38 6.28
N ARG A 75 0.67 -24.18 6.12
CA ARG A 75 0.77 -25.51 5.50
C ARG A 75 1.31 -25.46 4.06
N LEU A 76 1.10 -24.35 3.36
CA LEU A 76 1.60 -24.11 2.00
C LEU A 76 2.79 -23.13 1.96
N GLY A 77 3.30 -22.70 3.12
CA GLY A 77 4.45 -21.79 3.19
C GLY A 77 4.12 -20.35 2.78
N ILE A 78 2.85 -19.94 2.89
CA ILE A 78 2.42 -18.58 2.58
C ILE A 78 2.45 -17.75 3.88
N PRO A 79 3.34 -16.75 4.02
CA PRO A 79 3.40 -15.91 5.20
C PRO A 79 2.34 -14.80 5.16
N MET A 80 2.10 -14.16 6.31
CA MET A 80 1.47 -12.83 6.32
C MET A 80 2.40 -11.81 5.65
N THR A 81 1.83 -10.77 5.08
CA THR A 81 2.53 -9.57 4.62
C THR A 81 2.02 -8.35 5.39
N VAL A 82 2.85 -7.33 5.55
CA VAL A 82 2.57 -6.15 6.36
C VAL A 82 2.46 -4.90 5.48
N THR A 83 1.41 -4.13 5.70
CA THR A 83 1.18 -2.83 5.06
C THR A 83 1.25 -1.71 6.11
N ALA A 84 1.92 -0.61 5.80
CA ALA A 84 1.94 0.58 6.66
C ALA A 84 1.77 1.86 5.84
N ASP A 85 1.10 2.86 6.42
CA ASP A 85 1.11 4.22 5.86
C ASP A 85 2.50 4.86 5.99
N GLY A 86 2.82 5.97 5.32
CA GLY A 86 2.03 6.61 4.27
C GLY A 86 2.85 7.63 3.45
N PRO A 87 2.17 8.58 2.78
CA PRO A 87 2.79 9.49 1.81
C PRO A 87 4.00 10.30 2.30
N ALA A 88 4.00 10.72 3.57
CA ALA A 88 5.09 11.54 4.14
C ALA A 88 6.18 10.74 4.88
N GLY A 89 6.11 9.40 4.93
CA GLY A 89 7.01 8.56 5.74
C GLY A 89 6.31 7.35 6.31
N VAL A 90 7.09 6.37 6.80
CA VAL A 90 6.54 5.19 7.48
C VAL A 90 5.80 5.63 8.76
N ARG A 91 4.58 5.14 8.95
CA ARG A 91 3.73 5.42 10.11
C ARG A 91 3.49 4.12 10.87
N ILE A 92 4.29 3.94 11.92
CA ILE A 92 4.21 2.85 12.89
C ILE A 92 4.28 3.43 14.30
N ASN A 93 4.00 2.62 15.32
CA ASN A 93 4.11 3.06 16.71
C ASN A 93 5.59 3.29 17.07
N PRO A 94 5.95 4.47 17.62
CA PRO A 94 7.35 4.80 17.92
C PRO A 94 7.89 4.05 19.14
N THR A 95 7.02 3.49 19.97
CA THR A 95 7.33 2.69 21.15
C THR A 95 6.49 1.41 21.14
N ARG A 96 7.00 0.36 21.79
CA ARG A 96 6.32 -0.94 21.92
C ARG A 96 6.37 -1.36 23.39
N GLU A 97 5.29 -1.96 23.89
CA GLU A 97 5.23 -2.43 25.28
C GLU A 97 6.34 -3.49 25.53
N GLY A 98 7.08 -3.34 26.62
CA GLY A 98 8.16 -4.25 26.98
C GLY A 98 9.45 -4.11 26.16
N ASP A 99 9.54 -3.13 25.25
CA ASP A 99 10.75 -2.84 24.48
C ASP A 99 11.29 -1.45 24.80
N SER A 100 12.60 -1.36 25.07
CA SER A 100 13.29 -0.10 25.36
C SER A 100 13.77 0.64 24.11
N ARG A 101 13.72 -0.01 22.94
CA ARG A 101 14.06 0.61 21.65
C ARG A 101 12.98 1.60 21.21
N THR A 102 13.36 2.48 20.28
CA THR A 102 12.43 3.40 19.61
C THR A 102 12.37 3.11 18.13
N TYR A 103 11.22 3.42 17.52
CA TYR A 103 10.85 3.07 16.15
C TYR A 103 10.33 4.30 15.40
N TYR A 104 10.94 5.46 15.67
CA TYR A 104 10.62 6.69 14.96
C TYR A 104 10.96 6.59 13.49
N ALA A 105 10.18 7.24 12.64
CA ALA A 105 10.43 7.30 11.20
C ALA A 105 10.76 8.73 10.75
N THR A 106 11.38 8.85 9.57
CA THR A 106 11.69 10.16 8.99
C THR A 106 10.41 10.80 8.44
N GLY A 107 10.16 12.06 8.82
CA GLY A 107 9.13 12.88 8.18
C GLY A 107 9.68 13.57 6.93
N PHE A 108 9.20 13.15 5.77
CA PHE A 108 9.58 13.70 4.47
C PHE A 108 8.64 14.84 4.04
N PRO A 109 9.05 15.71 3.09
CA PRO A 109 8.15 16.70 2.52
C PRO A 109 6.88 16.05 1.95
N VAL A 110 5.75 16.72 2.16
CA VAL A 110 4.45 16.23 1.69
C VAL A 110 4.36 16.24 0.15
N GLY A 111 3.41 15.50 -0.42
CA GLY A 111 3.25 15.35 -1.87
C GLY A 111 3.27 16.66 -2.65
N THR A 112 2.55 17.69 -2.18
CA THR A 112 2.50 19.00 -2.87
C THR A 112 3.88 19.67 -2.90
N ALA A 113 4.66 19.54 -1.82
CA ALA A 113 6.02 20.07 -1.77
C ALA A 113 6.93 19.30 -2.75
N LEU A 114 6.90 17.96 -2.74
CA LEU A 114 7.68 17.15 -3.67
C LEU A 114 7.35 17.46 -5.13
N ALA A 115 6.08 17.63 -5.47
CA ALA A 115 5.67 18.02 -6.82
C ALA A 115 6.19 19.42 -7.20
N SER A 116 6.35 20.32 -6.23
CA SER A 116 6.87 21.67 -6.46
C SER A 116 8.35 21.69 -6.84
N SER A 117 9.09 20.58 -6.64
CA SER A 117 10.46 20.45 -7.14
C SER A 117 10.54 20.26 -8.67
N TRP A 118 9.48 19.73 -9.30
CA TRP A 118 9.48 19.29 -10.70
C TRP A 118 10.63 18.33 -11.07
N ASP A 119 11.22 17.65 -10.08
CA ASP A 119 12.42 16.85 -10.23
C ASP A 119 12.16 15.38 -9.88
N THR A 120 12.05 14.55 -10.91
CA THR A 120 11.85 13.10 -10.74
C THR A 120 13.08 12.40 -10.18
N GLU A 121 14.30 12.89 -10.46
CA GLU A 121 15.52 12.27 -9.95
C GLU A 121 15.67 12.53 -8.44
N LEU A 122 15.38 13.75 -8.01
CA LEU A 122 15.31 14.11 -6.60
C LEU A 122 14.29 13.23 -5.85
N VAL A 123 13.07 13.09 -6.37
CA VAL A 123 12.02 12.29 -5.74
C VAL A 123 12.40 10.82 -5.68
N GLU A 124 12.92 10.25 -6.78
CA GLU A 124 13.37 8.85 -6.81
C GLU A 124 14.51 8.60 -5.81
N ASN A 125 15.49 9.50 -5.73
CA ASN A 125 16.61 9.36 -4.81
C ASN A 125 16.21 9.55 -3.35
N MET A 126 15.34 10.51 -3.04
CA MET A 126 14.81 10.71 -1.69
C MET A 126 14.00 9.49 -1.24
N THR A 127 13.12 8.98 -2.10
CA THR A 127 12.21 7.87 -1.74
C THR A 127 12.91 6.52 -1.58
N LYS A 128 14.17 6.38 -2.02
CA LYS A 128 15.04 5.27 -1.60
C LYS A 128 15.20 5.20 -0.09
N ALA A 129 15.33 6.35 0.59
CA ALA A 129 15.39 6.40 2.06
C ALA A 129 14.07 5.93 2.68
N MET A 130 12.93 6.32 2.11
CA MET A 130 11.62 5.84 2.54
C MET A 130 11.50 4.32 2.41
N GLY A 131 11.89 3.76 1.25
CA GLY A 131 11.87 2.31 1.03
C GLY A 131 12.83 1.55 1.94
N ASN A 132 13.96 2.14 2.33
CA ASN A 132 14.84 1.53 3.32
C ASN A 132 14.17 1.44 4.69
N GLU A 133 13.47 2.48 5.16
CA GLU A 133 12.73 2.40 6.43
C GLU A 133 11.62 1.33 6.38
N VAL A 134 10.92 1.19 5.25
CA VAL A 134 9.92 0.13 5.06
C VAL A 134 10.56 -1.25 5.25
N LEU A 135 11.69 -1.49 4.56
CA LEU A 135 12.42 -2.76 4.64
C LEU A 135 12.94 -3.04 6.06
N GLU A 136 13.60 -2.06 6.68
CA GLU A 136 14.27 -2.21 7.97
C GLU A 136 13.32 -2.25 9.17
N TYR A 137 12.08 -1.77 9.01
CA TYR A 137 11.02 -1.98 10.01
C TYR A 137 10.18 -3.25 9.77
N GLY A 138 10.53 -4.07 8.77
CA GLY A 138 9.85 -5.34 8.52
C GLY A 138 8.46 -5.18 7.90
N VAL A 139 8.21 -4.05 7.23
CA VAL A 139 7.02 -3.79 6.43
C VAL A 139 7.27 -4.27 4.98
N ASP A 140 6.23 -4.79 4.32
CA ASP A 140 6.35 -5.30 2.95
C ASP A 140 5.85 -4.29 1.90
N VAL A 141 4.83 -3.49 2.24
CA VAL A 141 4.23 -2.48 1.35
C VAL A 141 4.00 -1.16 2.07
N LEU A 142 4.50 -0.07 1.50
CA LEU A 142 4.17 1.29 1.90
C LEU A 142 2.89 1.74 1.20
N LEU A 143 1.89 2.22 1.95
CA LEU A 143 0.63 2.72 1.42
C LEU A 143 0.78 4.14 0.86
N SER A 144 1.54 4.25 -0.22
CA SER A 144 2.02 5.48 -0.84
C SER A 144 2.48 5.19 -2.28
N PRO A 145 2.57 6.17 -3.20
CA PRO A 145 2.15 7.56 -3.09
C PRO A 145 0.64 7.75 -3.20
N ALA A 146 0.16 8.84 -2.59
CA ALA A 146 -1.17 9.35 -2.83
C ALA A 146 -1.11 10.38 -3.99
N MET A 147 -1.97 10.25 -5.00
CA MET A 147 -1.83 10.98 -6.26
C MET A 147 -3.15 11.40 -6.92
N ASN A 148 -4.22 11.55 -6.14
CA ASN A 148 -5.45 12.11 -6.68
C ASN A 148 -5.24 13.56 -7.14
N ILE A 149 -5.90 13.94 -8.23
CA ILE A 149 -5.83 15.30 -8.79
C ILE A 149 -6.30 16.35 -7.78
N HIS A 150 -5.60 17.48 -7.69
CA HIS A 150 -6.07 18.68 -6.98
C HIS A 150 -7.24 19.33 -7.73
N ARG A 151 -8.41 18.68 -7.74
CA ARG A 151 -9.61 19.19 -8.42
C ARG A 151 -10.05 20.56 -7.88
N ASN A 152 -9.93 20.72 -6.57
CA ASN A 152 -10.32 21.93 -5.86
C ASN A 152 -9.37 22.14 -4.67
N PRO A 153 -8.93 23.38 -4.41
CA PRO A 153 -7.97 23.66 -3.33
C PRO A 153 -8.49 23.29 -1.93
N LEU A 154 -9.80 23.15 -1.75
CA LEU A 154 -10.44 22.84 -0.46
C LEU A 154 -10.41 21.36 -0.08
N CYS A 155 -9.91 20.46 -0.94
CA CYS A 155 -9.77 19.06 -0.56
C CYS A 155 -8.75 18.93 0.58
N GLY A 156 -9.20 18.40 1.73
CA GLY A 156 -8.39 18.30 2.95
C GLY A 156 -7.16 17.41 2.84
N ARG A 157 -7.01 16.65 1.75
CA ARG A 157 -5.85 15.78 1.48
C ARG A 157 -4.95 16.27 0.35
N ASN A 158 -5.19 17.46 -0.20
CA ASN A 158 -4.32 18.02 -1.24
C ASN A 158 -2.85 18.01 -0.81
N PHE A 159 -2.54 18.27 0.46
CA PHE A 159 -1.16 18.29 0.95
C PHE A 159 -0.37 17.01 0.61
N GLU A 160 -1.02 15.84 0.64
CA GLU A 160 -0.37 14.54 0.36
C GLU A 160 -0.54 14.06 -1.09
N TYR A 161 -1.25 14.82 -1.91
CA TYR A 161 -1.32 14.63 -3.36
C TYR A 161 -0.31 15.54 -4.08
N PHE A 162 -0.10 15.32 -5.38
CA PHE A 162 0.96 15.99 -6.13
C PHE A 162 0.51 17.28 -6.81
N SER A 163 -0.44 17.20 -7.74
CA SER A 163 -0.78 18.33 -8.60
C SER A 163 -2.23 18.29 -9.09
N GLU A 164 -2.70 19.42 -9.65
CA GLU A 164 -3.89 19.47 -10.50
C GLU A 164 -3.64 18.93 -11.92
N ASP A 165 -2.37 18.83 -12.32
CA ASP A 165 -1.96 18.32 -13.62
C ASP A 165 -1.64 16.81 -13.57
N PRO A 166 -2.20 16.00 -14.48
CA PRO A 166 -2.00 14.56 -14.51
C PRO A 166 -0.59 14.12 -14.92
N VAL A 167 0.12 14.91 -15.75
CA VAL A 167 1.46 14.54 -16.22
C VAL A 167 2.45 14.73 -15.09
N LEU A 168 2.42 15.88 -14.41
CA LEU A 168 3.25 16.11 -13.22
C LEU A 168 2.96 15.06 -12.14
N SER A 169 1.68 14.82 -11.83
CA SER A 169 1.28 13.82 -10.84
C SER A 169 1.76 12.42 -11.21
N GLY A 170 1.61 12.01 -12.48
CA GLY A 170 2.06 10.71 -12.97
C GLY A 170 3.58 10.54 -12.92
N LYS A 171 4.34 11.55 -13.37
CA LYS A 171 5.82 11.49 -13.42
C LYS A 171 6.44 11.46 -12.03
N ILE A 172 5.96 12.30 -11.12
CA ILE A 172 6.41 12.30 -9.72
C ILE A 172 6.02 11.00 -9.03
N SER A 173 4.81 10.49 -9.26
CA SER A 173 4.36 9.20 -8.71
C SER A 173 5.21 8.03 -9.22
N ALA A 174 5.51 7.96 -10.52
CA ALA A 174 6.37 6.92 -11.08
C ALA A 174 7.80 6.94 -10.49
N ALA A 175 8.37 8.13 -10.32
CA ALA A 175 9.67 8.32 -9.66
C ALA A 175 9.65 7.86 -8.20
N TYR A 176 8.60 8.24 -7.46
CA TYR A 176 8.39 7.80 -6.08
C TYR A 176 8.33 6.28 -5.98
N VAL A 177 7.55 5.63 -6.85
CA VAL A 177 7.40 4.17 -6.87
C VAL A 177 8.73 3.48 -7.16
N ARG A 178 9.49 3.93 -8.17
CA ARG A 178 10.81 3.35 -8.47
C ARG A 178 11.77 3.48 -7.29
N GLY A 179 11.81 4.64 -6.64
CA GLY A 179 12.70 4.88 -5.51
C GLY A 179 12.39 3.96 -4.32
N VAL A 180 11.14 3.88 -3.90
CA VAL A 180 10.71 2.96 -2.83
C VAL A 180 10.99 1.51 -3.22
N GLN A 181 10.51 1.06 -4.38
CA GLN A 181 10.58 -0.35 -4.78
C GLN A 181 12.01 -0.84 -5.10
N SER A 182 12.97 0.07 -5.31
CA SER A 182 14.39 -0.29 -5.45
C SER A 182 14.99 -0.97 -4.21
N ASN A 183 14.34 -0.84 -3.04
CA ASN A 183 14.72 -1.54 -1.80
C ASN A 183 14.14 -2.96 -1.69
N GLY A 184 13.41 -3.45 -2.69
CA GLY A 184 12.78 -4.77 -2.65
C GLY A 184 11.52 -4.84 -1.77
N VAL A 185 10.86 -3.70 -1.56
CA VAL A 185 9.54 -3.55 -0.92
C VAL A 185 8.53 -3.02 -1.94
N GLY A 186 7.24 -3.03 -1.62
CA GLY A 186 6.18 -2.56 -2.50
C GLY A 186 5.65 -1.17 -2.15
N THR A 187 4.96 -0.57 -3.11
CA THR A 187 4.13 0.64 -2.94
C THR A 187 2.65 0.36 -3.21
N SER A 188 1.77 1.15 -2.60
CA SER A 188 0.33 1.21 -2.90
C SER A 188 -0.08 2.58 -3.42
N VAL A 189 -0.12 2.72 -4.73
CA VAL A 189 -0.55 3.97 -5.39
C VAL A 189 -2.04 4.19 -5.12
N LYS A 190 -2.41 5.37 -4.60
CA LYS A 190 -3.77 5.61 -4.07
C LYS A 190 -4.31 7.02 -4.36
N HIS A 191 -5.62 7.24 -4.41
CA HIS A 191 -6.73 6.28 -4.30
C HIS A 191 -7.44 6.21 -5.66
N PHE A 192 -7.47 5.01 -6.25
CA PHE A 192 -7.91 4.75 -7.61
C PHE A 192 -9.43 4.54 -7.67
N ALA A 193 -10.24 5.49 -8.13
CA ALA A 193 -9.89 6.80 -8.67
C ALA A 193 -10.91 7.87 -8.21
N VAL A 194 -10.65 9.13 -8.57
CA VAL A 194 -11.60 10.24 -8.38
C VAL A 194 -11.96 10.54 -6.90
N ASN A 195 -11.03 10.26 -5.98
CA ASN A 195 -11.14 10.60 -4.56
C ASN A 195 -10.67 12.03 -4.28
N ASN A 196 -11.39 13.03 -4.80
CA ASN A 196 -10.94 14.42 -4.81
C ASN A 196 -11.63 15.31 -3.76
N GLN A 197 -12.32 14.73 -2.78
CA GLN A 197 -12.89 15.44 -1.63
C GLN A 197 -13.04 14.51 -0.43
N GLU A 198 -12.88 15.06 0.78
CA GLU A 198 -13.05 14.29 2.01
C GLU A 198 -14.51 14.21 2.48
N THR A 199 -15.29 15.26 2.20
CA THR A 199 -16.70 15.33 2.59
C THR A 199 -17.46 14.16 1.98
N ASN A 200 -17.99 13.31 2.86
CA ASN A 200 -18.75 12.12 2.50
C ASN A 200 -18.05 11.16 1.52
N ARG A 201 -16.70 11.09 1.56
CA ARG A 201 -15.88 10.29 0.62
C ARG A 201 -16.29 8.82 0.51
N ALA A 202 -16.92 8.29 1.57
CA ALA A 202 -17.34 6.90 1.65
C ALA A 202 -18.70 6.61 0.97
N GLU A 203 -19.46 7.64 0.59
CA GLU A 203 -20.81 7.50 0.03
C GLU A 203 -21.08 8.41 -1.17
N ASN A 204 -20.25 9.43 -1.38
CA ASN A 204 -20.41 10.35 -2.50
C ASN A 204 -20.27 9.62 -3.84
N ASP A 205 -20.85 10.24 -4.86
CA ASP A 205 -20.88 9.71 -6.21
C ASP A 205 -20.34 10.76 -7.18
N SER A 206 -19.10 10.54 -7.61
CA SER A 206 -18.39 11.39 -8.53
C SER A 206 -18.92 11.12 -9.94
N ARG A 207 -19.59 12.11 -10.54
CA ARG A 207 -20.10 12.05 -11.91
C ARG A 207 -19.12 12.74 -12.85
N VAL A 208 -18.45 11.96 -13.70
CA VAL A 208 -17.34 12.45 -14.55
C VAL A 208 -17.51 11.89 -15.95
N ASP A 209 -17.49 12.74 -16.97
CA ASP A 209 -17.53 12.25 -18.34
C ASP A 209 -16.25 11.47 -18.69
N THR A 210 -16.35 10.54 -19.66
CA THR A 210 -15.24 9.66 -20.03
C THR A 210 -13.99 10.43 -20.46
N ARG A 211 -14.13 11.61 -21.08
CA ARG A 211 -12.99 12.40 -21.53
C ARG A 211 -12.22 12.95 -20.33
N ALA A 212 -12.90 13.63 -19.41
CA ALA A 212 -12.27 14.13 -18.19
C ALA A 212 -11.69 12.98 -17.35
N LEU A 213 -12.40 11.85 -17.25
CA LEU A 213 -11.91 10.67 -16.56
C LEU A 213 -10.56 10.19 -17.14
N ARG A 214 -10.49 10.02 -18.46
CA ARG A 214 -9.29 9.51 -19.16
C ARG A 214 -8.15 10.51 -19.26
N GLU A 215 -8.44 11.80 -19.51
CA GLU A 215 -7.43 12.84 -19.72
C GLU A 215 -6.87 13.40 -18.41
N ILE A 216 -7.66 13.42 -17.33
CA ILE A 216 -7.27 14.06 -16.05
C ILE A 216 -7.12 13.02 -14.94
N TYR A 217 -8.21 12.36 -14.53
CA TYR A 217 -8.22 11.62 -13.27
C TYR A 217 -7.49 10.27 -13.34
N LEU A 218 -7.54 9.61 -14.49
CA LEU A 218 -6.89 8.32 -14.74
C LEU A 218 -5.49 8.48 -15.34
N LYS A 219 -5.21 9.61 -16.01
CA LYS A 219 -3.97 9.80 -16.77
C LYS A 219 -2.71 9.69 -15.92
N GLY A 220 -2.72 10.24 -14.71
CA GLY A 220 -1.61 10.08 -13.76
C GLY A 220 -1.37 8.61 -13.41
N TYR A 221 -2.43 7.85 -13.10
CA TYR A 221 -2.31 6.42 -12.78
C TYR A 221 -1.83 5.59 -13.98
N GLU A 222 -2.28 5.90 -15.20
CA GLU A 222 -1.80 5.26 -16.43
C GLU A 222 -0.27 5.42 -16.56
N ILE A 223 0.22 6.65 -16.37
CA ILE A 223 1.66 6.96 -16.42
C ILE A 223 2.41 6.13 -15.36
N THR A 224 1.93 6.14 -14.12
CA THR A 224 2.56 5.39 -13.02
C THR A 224 2.60 3.89 -13.28
N VAL A 225 1.51 3.28 -13.74
CA VAL A 225 1.48 1.85 -14.06
C VAL A 225 2.50 1.51 -15.14
N LYS A 226 2.48 2.26 -16.26
CA LYS A 226 3.35 1.98 -17.41
C LYS A 226 4.83 2.27 -17.15
N GLU A 227 5.16 3.21 -16.27
CA GLU A 227 6.54 3.66 -16.05
C GLU A 227 7.20 3.12 -14.78
N SER A 228 6.45 2.50 -13.87
CA SER A 228 7.02 2.01 -12.60
C SER A 228 6.41 0.73 -12.02
N GLN A 229 5.30 0.20 -12.55
CA GLN A 229 4.64 -1.03 -12.08
C GLN A 229 4.60 -1.15 -10.54
N PRO A 230 3.76 -0.35 -9.86
CA PRO A 230 3.61 -0.47 -8.41
C PRO A 230 3.12 -1.87 -8.06
N TRP A 231 3.59 -2.43 -6.94
CA TRP A 231 3.16 -3.78 -6.52
C TRP A 231 1.68 -3.81 -6.17
N THR A 232 1.15 -2.69 -5.66
CA THR A 232 -0.25 -2.58 -5.32
C THR A 232 -0.86 -1.24 -5.76
N ILE A 233 -2.17 -1.25 -6.02
CA ILE A 233 -2.99 -0.05 -6.17
C ILE A 233 -4.13 -0.11 -5.17
N MET A 234 -4.45 1.00 -4.52
CA MET A 234 -5.57 1.07 -3.59
C MET A 234 -6.78 1.69 -4.28
N SER A 235 -7.88 0.95 -4.40
CA SER A 235 -9.15 1.50 -4.90
C SER A 235 -9.73 2.52 -3.92
N SER A 236 -10.42 3.55 -4.42
CA SER A 236 -10.96 4.62 -3.58
C SER A 236 -12.23 4.27 -2.83
N TYR A 237 -12.61 5.14 -1.89
CA TYR A 237 -13.86 5.03 -1.14
C TYR A 237 -15.12 5.36 -1.95
N ASN A 238 -15.03 6.32 -2.87
CA ASN A 238 -16.18 6.94 -3.50
C ASN A 238 -16.83 6.03 -4.56
N LYS A 239 -18.04 6.40 -4.97
CA LYS A 239 -18.63 5.92 -6.22
C LYS A 239 -18.11 6.75 -7.40
N LEU A 240 -18.01 6.11 -8.54
CA LEU A 240 -17.77 6.72 -9.85
C LEU A 240 -18.93 6.31 -10.74
N ASP A 241 -19.72 7.29 -11.17
CA ASP A 241 -20.93 7.09 -11.98
C ASP A 241 -21.93 6.06 -11.42
N GLY A 242 -22.08 6.03 -10.09
CA GLY A 242 -23.06 5.22 -9.38
C GLY A 242 -22.53 3.88 -8.84
N GLU A 243 -21.31 3.48 -9.20
CA GLU A 243 -20.68 2.24 -8.73
C GLU A 243 -19.45 2.54 -7.86
N TYR A 244 -19.26 1.83 -6.75
CA TYR A 244 -18.03 1.98 -5.96
C TYR A 244 -16.83 1.57 -6.80
N THR A 245 -15.76 2.37 -6.77
CA THR A 245 -14.55 2.11 -7.58
C THR A 245 -13.94 0.74 -7.27
N GLN A 246 -13.98 0.34 -6.00
CA GLN A 246 -13.53 -0.98 -5.51
C GLN A 246 -14.35 -2.18 -6.04
N GLN A 247 -15.48 -1.92 -6.70
CA GLN A 247 -16.42 -2.91 -7.26
C GLN A 247 -16.55 -2.80 -8.78
N SER A 248 -15.79 -1.93 -9.43
CA SER A 248 -15.96 -1.64 -10.84
C SER A 248 -15.03 -2.48 -11.71
N TYR A 249 -15.58 -3.49 -12.38
CA TYR A 249 -14.83 -4.36 -13.30
C TYR A 249 -14.22 -3.57 -14.46
N ASP A 250 -14.95 -2.57 -14.96
CA ASP A 250 -14.45 -1.70 -16.03
C ASP A 250 -13.22 -0.92 -15.59
N LEU A 251 -13.21 -0.39 -14.36
CA LEU A 251 -12.06 0.35 -13.83
C LEU A 251 -10.88 -0.57 -13.47
N LEU A 252 -11.13 -1.62 -12.69
CA LEU A 252 -10.08 -2.43 -12.06
C LEU A 252 -9.54 -3.55 -12.95
N THR A 253 -10.33 -4.03 -13.91
CA THR A 253 -9.91 -5.07 -14.85
C THR A 253 -9.71 -4.50 -16.25
N LYS A 254 -10.76 -3.98 -16.90
CA LYS A 254 -10.64 -3.55 -18.30
C LYS A 254 -9.62 -2.42 -18.47
N ILE A 255 -9.76 -1.33 -17.74
CA ILE A 255 -8.84 -0.20 -17.85
C ILE A 255 -7.49 -0.55 -17.25
N LEU A 256 -7.48 -0.91 -15.97
CA LEU A 256 -6.22 -1.04 -15.23
C LEU A 256 -5.36 -2.22 -15.72
N ARG A 257 -5.96 -3.38 -16.00
CA ARG A 257 -5.23 -4.59 -16.39
C ARG A 257 -5.19 -4.78 -17.89
N ASP A 258 -6.34 -4.80 -18.56
CA ASP A 258 -6.40 -5.15 -19.99
C ASP A 258 -5.82 -4.04 -20.87
N GLU A 259 -6.09 -2.76 -20.57
CA GLU A 259 -5.56 -1.64 -21.35
C GLU A 259 -4.16 -1.20 -20.92
N TRP A 260 -3.88 -1.13 -19.61
CA TRP A 260 -2.61 -0.59 -19.11
C TRP A 260 -1.56 -1.63 -18.74
N GLY A 261 -1.94 -2.90 -18.61
CA GLY A 261 -1.02 -3.98 -18.26
C GLY A 261 -0.55 -3.94 -16.81
N PHE A 262 -1.42 -3.59 -15.86
CA PHE A 262 -1.08 -3.67 -14.43
C PHE A 262 -0.91 -5.11 -13.95
N GLU A 263 0.27 -5.42 -13.40
CA GLU A 263 0.65 -6.78 -12.98
C GLU A 263 0.52 -7.01 -11.46
N GLY A 264 0.24 -5.98 -10.69
CA GLY A 264 0.16 -6.03 -9.23
C GLY A 264 -1.21 -6.47 -8.70
N ILE A 265 -1.43 -6.27 -7.39
CA ILE A 265 -2.73 -6.47 -6.75
C ILE A 265 -3.47 -5.15 -6.55
N VAL A 266 -4.80 -5.18 -6.61
CA VAL A 266 -5.65 -4.09 -6.12
C VAL A 266 -6.10 -4.43 -4.71
N MET A 267 -6.05 -3.44 -3.82
CA MET A 267 -6.62 -3.54 -2.46
C MET A 267 -7.68 -2.46 -2.24
N THR A 268 -8.65 -2.73 -1.36
CA THR A 268 -9.58 -1.69 -0.91
C THR A 268 -8.88 -0.64 -0.05
N ASP A 269 -9.42 0.58 -0.02
CA ASP A 269 -9.18 1.48 1.13
C ASP A 269 -9.84 0.88 2.39
N TRP A 270 -9.51 1.41 3.58
CA TRP A 270 -9.90 0.82 4.86
C TRP A 270 -11.38 1.03 5.16
N GLY A 271 -12.16 -0.04 5.18
CA GLY A 271 -13.54 0.03 5.62
C GLY A 271 -14.32 -1.22 5.28
N ASN A 272 -15.51 -1.37 5.88
CA ASN A 272 -16.43 -2.41 5.48
C ASN A 272 -17.51 -1.79 4.60
N LYS A 273 -17.43 -2.03 3.29
CA LYS A 273 -18.48 -1.65 2.35
C LYS A 273 -19.18 -2.91 1.90
N GLU A 274 -20.51 -2.85 1.82
CA GLU A 274 -21.29 -3.89 1.18
C GLU A 274 -20.76 -4.12 -0.24
N GLY A 275 -20.68 -5.38 -0.67
CA GLY A 275 -20.26 -5.73 -2.04
C GLY A 275 -18.90 -6.41 -2.17
N THR A 276 -18.37 -7.04 -1.12
CA THR A 276 -17.14 -7.86 -1.18
C THR A 276 -17.14 -8.87 -2.33
N VAL A 277 -18.26 -9.55 -2.56
CA VAL A 277 -18.41 -10.50 -3.67
C VAL A 277 -18.18 -9.83 -5.02
N LYS A 278 -18.80 -8.66 -5.22
CA LYS A 278 -18.66 -7.86 -6.42
C LYS A 278 -17.24 -7.29 -6.57
N ALA A 279 -16.60 -6.89 -5.47
CA ALA A 279 -15.21 -6.43 -5.46
C ALA A 279 -14.25 -7.53 -5.93
N VAL A 280 -14.41 -8.77 -5.43
CA VAL A 280 -13.62 -9.92 -5.89
C VAL A 280 -13.83 -10.15 -7.38
N ALA A 281 -15.08 -10.20 -7.84
CA ALA A 281 -15.43 -10.35 -9.25
C ALA A 281 -14.82 -9.24 -10.13
N ALA A 282 -14.81 -7.99 -9.66
CA ALA A 282 -14.28 -6.83 -10.35
C ALA A 282 -12.76 -6.83 -10.54
N GLY A 283 -12.03 -7.68 -9.82
CA GLY A 283 -10.55 -7.71 -9.81
C GLY A 283 -9.93 -6.90 -8.68
N ASN A 284 -10.68 -6.65 -7.60
CA ASN A 284 -10.12 -6.18 -6.35
C ASN A 284 -9.63 -7.39 -5.53
N ASP A 285 -8.32 -7.54 -5.43
CA ASP A 285 -7.69 -8.78 -4.96
C ASP A 285 -7.69 -8.90 -3.43
N LEU A 286 -7.60 -7.77 -2.70
CA LEU A 286 -7.45 -7.76 -1.24
C LEU A 286 -8.38 -6.76 -0.54
N MET A 287 -9.31 -7.27 0.28
CA MET A 287 -10.22 -6.46 1.09
C MET A 287 -9.59 -6.12 2.44
N MET A 288 -9.27 -4.85 2.66
CA MET A 288 -8.64 -4.30 3.85
C MET A 288 -9.62 -3.48 4.72
N PRO A 289 -9.50 -3.51 6.05
CA PRO A 289 -8.58 -4.34 6.83
C PRO A 289 -9.06 -5.80 6.96
N GLY A 290 -10.29 -6.11 6.54
CA GLY A 290 -10.84 -7.45 6.50
C GLY A 290 -11.57 -7.91 7.77
N SER A 291 -12.29 -9.03 7.67
CA SER A 291 -12.87 -9.75 8.81
C SER A 291 -13.18 -11.19 8.41
N THR A 292 -13.37 -12.09 9.38
CA THR A 292 -13.79 -13.47 9.10
C THR A 292 -15.18 -13.56 8.46
N VAL A 293 -16.05 -12.57 8.70
CA VAL A 293 -17.36 -12.46 8.04
C VAL A 293 -17.20 -12.29 6.53
N GLU A 294 -16.22 -11.49 6.09
CA GLU A 294 -15.96 -11.28 4.66
C GLU A 294 -15.39 -12.54 3.99
N VAL A 295 -14.53 -13.30 4.70
CA VAL A 295 -14.07 -14.61 4.21
C VAL A 295 -15.26 -15.54 3.99
N GLN A 296 -16.16 -15.66 4.98
CA GLN A 296 -17.32 -16.53 4.86
C GLN A 296 -18.28 -16.08 3.75
N ARG A 297 -18.40 -14.76 3.53
CA ARG A 297 -19.22 -14.18 2.45
C ARG A 297 -18.71 -14.64 1.07
N ILE A 298 -17.40 -14.60 0.84
CA ILE A 298 -16.79 -15.08 -0.41
C ILE A 298 -17.02 -16.59 -0.58
N VAL A 299 -16.76 -17.38 0.47
CA VAL A 299 -16.97 -18.85 0.44
C VAL A 299 -18.41 -19.18 0.09
N ASN A 300 -19.38 -18.50 0.71
CA ASN A 300 -20.80 -18.72 0.46
C ASN A 300 -21.19 -18.33 -0.96
N ALA A 301 -20.67 -17.22 -1.48
CA ALA A 301 -20.94 -16.75 -2.84
C ALA A 301 -20.40 -17.72 -3.91
N VAL A 302 -19.23 -18.34 -3.67
CA VAL A 302 -18.73 -19.39 -4.58
C VAL A 302 -19.61 -20.65 -4.49
N LYS A 303 -19.95 -21.08 -3.27
CA LYS A 303 -20.82 -22.26 -3.05
C LYS A 303 -22.23 -22.08 -3.64
N SER A 304 -22.76 -20.85 -3.67
CA SER A 304 -24.07 -20.54 -4.25
C SER A 304 -24.03 -20.28 -5.76
N GLY A 305 -22.85 -20.08 -6.34
CA GLY A 305 -22.67 -19.71 -7.75
C GLY A 305 -22.84 -18.21 -8.04
N GLU A 306 -22.98 -17.36 -7.02
CA GLU A 306 -22.98 -15.89 -7.16
C GLU A 306 -21.59 -15.36 -7.61
N LEU A 307 -20.52 -16.02 -7.16
CA LEU A 307 -19.14 -15.74 -7.55
C LEU A 307 -18.54 -16.95 -8.26
N SER A 308 -17.89 -16.73 -9.41
CA SER A 308 -17.15 -17.81 -10.04
C SER A 308 -15.87 -18.11 -9.26
N GLU A 309 -15.54 -19.39 -9.06
CA GLU A 309 -14.26 -19.76 -8.46
C GLU A 309 -13.08 -19.30 -9.32
N ALA A 310 -13.27 -19.13 -10.64
CA ALA A 310 -12.26 -18.61 -11.55
C ALA A 310 -11.89 -17.14 -11.25
N ASP A 311 -12.87 -16.30 -10.89
CA ASP A 311 -12.61 -14.91 -10.47
C ASP A 311 -11.83 -14.88 -9.15
N LEU A 312 -12.19 -15.75 -8.21
CA LEU A 312 -11.45 -15.90 -6.96
C LEU A 312 -10.01 -16.39 -7.23
N ASP A 313 -9.84 -17.40 -8.08
CA ASP A 313 -8.54 -17.98 -8.44
C ASP A 313 -7.64 -16.97 -9.15
N ARG A 314 -8.21 -16.09 -9.99
CA ARG A 314 -7.47 -14.95 -10.57
C ARG A 314 -6.89 -14.08 -9.47
N ASN A 315 -7.71 -13.67 -8.51
CA ASN A 315 -7.28 -12.78 -7.45
C ASN A 315 -6.25 -13.44 -6.52
N VAL A 316 -6.46 -14.71 -6.17
CA VAL A 316 -5.49 -15.49 -5.37
C VAL A 316 -4.17 -15.66 -6.11
N ARG A 317 -4.17 -15.90 -7.42
CA ARG A 317 -2.93 -15.95 -8.21
C ARG A 317 -2.17 -14.62 -8.14
N ASN A 318 -2.86 -13.50 -8.28
CA ASN A 318 -2.24 -12.17 -8.14
C ASN A 318 -1.64 -11.99 -6.74
N MET A 319 -2.37 -12.40 -5.69
CA MET A 319 -1.88 -12.38 -4.31
C MET A 319 -0.63 -13.23 -4.13
N LEU A 320 -0.59 -14.45 -4.65
CA LEU A 320 0.59 -15.33 -4.57
C LEU A 320 1.80 -14.73 -5.32
N ASN A 321 1.59 -14.19 -6.53
CA ASN A 321 2.63 -13.50 -7.31
C ASN A 321 3.17 -12.24 -6.60
N TYR A 322 2.32 -11.55 -5.85
CA TYR A 322 2.73 -10.44 -4.98
C TYR A 322 3.54 -10.97 -3.78
N ILE A 323 3.02 -11.96 -3.05
CA ILE A 323 3.63 -12.48 -1.82
C ILE A 323 5.06 -12.95 -2.07
N VAL A 324 5.33 -13.66 -3.17
CA VAL A 324 6.68 -14.16 -3.48
C VAL A 324 7.73 -13.06 -3.68
N LYS A 325 7.30 -11.82 -3.98
CA LYS A 325 8.20 -10.66 -4.15
C LYS A 325 8.64 -10.09 -2.80
N THR A 326 7.84 -10.26 -1.75
CA THR A 326 8.01 -9.57 -0.46
C THR A 326 9.28 -9.97 0.30
N PRO A 327 9.90 -9.04 1.05
CA PRO A 327 11.04 -9.37 1.92
C PRO A 327 10.71 -10.48 2.91
N ARG A 328 9.49 -10.47 3.46
CA ARG A 328 9.05 -11.47 4.44
C ARG A 328 8.98 -12.87 3.87
N PHE A 329 8.46 -13.04 2.65
CA PHE A 329 8.52 -14.33 1.95
C PHE A 329 9.95 -14.80 1.69
N LYS A 330 10.84 -13.87 1.31
CA LYS A 330 12.26 -14.14 1.10
C LYS A 330 13.05 -14.39 2.40
N GLY A 331 12.39 -14.33 3.56
CA GLY A 331 13.01 -14.56 4.86
C GLY A 331 13.96 -13.45 5.31
N TYR A 332 13.81 -12.23 4.77
CA TYR A 332 14.64 -11.08 5.13
C TYR A 332 14.61 -10.83 6.65
N LYS A 333 15.79 -10.56 7.23
CA LYS A 333 15.95 -10.25 8.64
C LYS A 333 16.20 -8.76 8.77
N TYR A 334 15.12 -8.02 9.01
CA TYR A 334 15.15 -6.57 9.19
C TYR A 334 15.84 -6.18 10.51
N SER A 335 16.45 -5.00 10.54
CA SER A 335 17.28 -4.56 11.68
C SER A 335 16.52 -3.82 12.79
N ASP A 336 15.31 -3.31 12.50
CA ASP A 336 14.61 -2.29 13.30
C ASP A 336 15.43 -0.98 13.49
N ALA A 337 16.47 -0.76 12.69
CA ALA A 337 17.44 0.33 12.90
C ALA A 337 17.89 1.00 11.58
N PRO A 338 16.97 1.60 10.80
CA PRO A 338 17.34 2.36 9.60
C PRO A 338 18.20 3.59 9.95
N ASP A 339 18.99 4.08 8.98
CA ASP A 339 19.83 5.27 9.16
C ASP A 339 19.02 6.57 9.07
N LEU A 340 18.26 6.85 10.13
CA LEU A 340 17.42 8.05 10.23
C LEU A 340 18.23 9.36 10.11
N LYS A 341 19.53 9.35 10.42
CA LYS A 341 20.38 10.55 10.25
C LYS A 341 20.67 10.81 8.77
N ALA A 342 20.96 9.77 7.99
CA ALA A 342 21.10 9.90 6.54
C ALA A 342 19.76 10.27 5.89
N HIS A 343 18.67 9.65 6.33
CA HIS A 343 17.34 9.90 5.77
C HIS A 343 16.86 11.33 6.06
N ALA A 344 17.12 11.88 7.26
CA ALA A 344 16.85 13.28 7.58
C ALA A 344 17.60 14.27 6.66
N LYS A 345 18.84 13.94 6.24
CA LYS A 345 19.58 14.75 5.26
C LYS A 345 18.91 14.72 3.89
N ALA A 346 18.45 13.54 3.43
CA ALA A 346 17.70 13.40 2.18
C ALA A 346 16.37 14.18 2.22
N ALA A 347 15.63 14.09 3.33
CA ALA A 347 14.41 14.86 3.54
C ALA A 347 14.66 16.38 3.49
N ARG A 348 15.74 16.86 4.13
CA ARG A 348 16.12 18.28 4.11
C ARG A 348 16.54 18.76 2.72
N ALA A 349 17.30 17.95 1.98
CA ALA A 349 17.69 18.27 0.61
C ALA A 349 16.45 18.40 -0.29
N ALA A 350 15.55 17.41 -0.25
CA ALA A 350 14.30 17.46 -0.98
C ALA A 350 13.43 18.67 -0.58
N ALA A 351 13.35 19.00 0.72
CA ALA A 351 12.62 20.18 1.18
C ALA A 351 13.18 21.48 0.59
N THR A 352 14.50 21.59 0.44
CA THR A 352 15.17 22.79 -0.08
C THR A 352 14.81 23.04 -1.54
N GLU A 353 14.82 21.99 -2.36
CA GLU A 353 14.44 22.04 -3.78
C GLU A 353 12.92 22.14 -3.99
N SER A 354 12.12 21.94 -2.94
CA SER A 354 10.65 21.99 -2.98
C SER A 354 10.08 23.36 -2.58
N MET A 355 10.90 24.31 -2.14
CA MET A 355 10.44 25.64 -1.77
C MET A 355 10.18 26.51 -2.99
N VAL A 356 9.01 27.13 -3.08
CA VAL A 356 8.66 28.05 -4.16
C VAL A 356 8.77 29.50 -3.68
N LEU A 357 9.74 30.24 -4.21
CA LEU A 357 9.86 31.68 -3.99
C LEU A 357 8.81 32.43 -4.82
N LEU A 358 7.66 32.72 -4.21
CA LEU A 358 6.53 33.36 -4.90
C LEU A 358 6.79 34.84 -5.25
N LYS A 359 7.55 35.54 -4.42
CA LYS A 359 7.78 36.98 -4.55
C LYS A 359 9.12 37.38 -3.95
N ASN A 360 9.89 38.21 -4.65
CA ASN A 360 11.18 38.74 -4.18
C ASN A 360 11.42 40.17 -4.71
N ASP A 361 10.63 41.13 -4.21
CA ASP A 361 10.79 42.53 -4.56
C ASP A 361 12.13 43.06 -4.03
N ASP A 362 12.76 43.96 -4.78
CA ASP A 362 14.00 44.66 -4.41
C ASP A 362 15.17 43.74 -4.01
N ASN A 363 15.14 42.48 -4.44
CA ASN A 363 16.13 41.45 -4.07
C ASN A 363 16.32 41.30 -2.54
N VAL A 364 15.23 41.34 -1.78
CA VAL A 364 15.26 41.14 -0.32
C VAL A 364 15.89 39.79 0.07
N LEU A 365 15.61 38.73 -0.69
CA LEU A 365 16.21 37.41 -0.50
C LEU A 365 17.36 37.15 -1.51
N PRO A 366 18.46 36.49 -1.08
CA PRO A 366 18.74 36.08 0.30
C PRO A 366 19.09 37.28 1.19
N LEU A 367 18.77 37.19 2.48
CA LEU A 367 19.14 38.22 3.46
C LEU A 367 20.67 38.41 3.49
N LYS A 368 21.15 39.66 3.46
CA LYS A 368 22.57 40.02 3.46
C LYS A 368 22.86 40.98 4.60
N GLY A 369 23.87 40.68 5.41
CA GLY A 369 24.31 41.55 6.52
C GLY A 369 23.26 41.74 7.63
N THR A 370 22.28 40.83 7.72
CA THR A 370 21.23 40.87 8.76
C THR A 370 21.72 40.18 10.01
N GLU A 371 21.95 40.94 11.09
CA GLU A 371 22.35 40.41 12.40
C GLU A 371 21.14 40.05 13.28
N THR A 372 20.01 40.73 13.07
CA THR A 372 18.80 40.60 13.87
C THR A 372 17.60 40.34 12.98
N VAL A 373 16.85 39.27 13.27
CA VAL A 373 15.61 38.91 12.58
C VAL A 373 14.47 38.92 13.59
N ALA A 374 13.41 39.68 13.31
CA ALA A 374 12.17 39.63 14.07
C ALA A 374 11.23 38.58 13.45
N MET A 375 11.04 37.46 14.15
CA MET A 375 10.18 36.37 13.70
C MET A 375 8.75 36.60 14.20
N PHE A 376 7.78 36.58 13.28
CA PHE A 376 6.36 36.75 13.58
C PHE A 376 5.56 35.48 13.24
N GLY A 377 4.47 35.26 13.95
CA GLY A 377 3.57 34.11 13.74
C GLY A 377 3.95 32.86 14.53
N ILE A 378 2.94 32.11 14.98
CA ILE A 378 3.11 30.93 15.85
C ILE A 378 3.96 29.83 15.20
N SER A 379 3.92 29.71 13.87
CA SER A 379 4.68 28.70 13.13
C SER A 379 6.19 28.90 13.13
N SER A 380 6.70 30.00 13.71
CA SER A 380 8.14 30.15 14.00
C SER A 380 8.61 29.23 15.13
N VAL A 381 7.73 28.87 16.06
CA VAL A 381 8.00 28.03 17.25
C VAL A 381 7.14 26.76 17.31
N ASP A 382 6.07 26.67 16.53
CA ASP A 382 5.22 25.49 16.40
C ASP A 382 5.01 25.17 14.92
N PHE A 383 6.05 24.58 14.31
CA PHE A 383 6.11 24.39 12.87
C PHE A 383 5.19 23.26 12.38
N VAL A 384 4.40 23.54 11.34
CA VAL A 384 3.56 22.51 10.69
C VAL A 384 4.43 21.65 9.77
N ALA A 385 4.94 20.54 10.32
CA ALA A 385 5.83 19.62 9.59
C ALA A 385 5.12 18.69 8.58
N GLY A 386 3.79 18.77 8.48
CA GLY A 386 2.98 17.94 7.59
C GLY A 386 1.50 17.95 7.97
N GLY A 387 0.68 17.25 7.19
CA GLY A 387 -0.74 17.07 7.51
C GLY A 387 -1.01 15.99 8.56
N THR A 388 -2.28 15.84 8.93
CA THR A 388 -2.75 14.86 9.90
C THR A 388 -3.34 13.61 9.22
N GLY A 389 -3.93 12.69 9.99
CA GLY A 389 -4.56 11.48 9.46
C GLY A 389 -3.56 10.38 9.16
N SER A 390 -3.92 9.48 8.24
CA SER A 390 -3.09 8.32 7.88
C SER A 390 -1.75 8.71 7.25
N GLY A 391 -1.66 9.88 6.61
CA GLY A 391 -0.41 10.40 6.04
C GLY A 391 0.56 11.04 7.02
N ASN A 392 0.27 11.08 8.33
CA ASN A 392 1.20 11.60 9.33
C ASN A 392 2.36 10.62 9.60
N VAL A 393 3.40 11.08 10.31
CA VAL A 393 4.57 10.30 10.70
C VAL A 393 4.88 10.57 12.16
N ASN A 394 5.18 9.51 12.91
CA ASN A 394 5.71 9.60 14.27
C ASN A 394 7.22 9.88 14.19
N LYS A 395 7.57 11.17 14.21
CA LYS A 395 8.94 11.68 14.02
C LYS A 395 9.68 11.72 15.36
N ALA A 396 10.99 11.48 15.34
CA ALA A 396 11.82 11.63 16.54
C ALA A 396 11.92 13.10 17.00
N TYR A 397 11.86 14.04 16.06
CA TYR A 397 11.90 15.47 16.32
C TYR A 397 11.33 16.26 15.12
N VAL A 398 11.01 17.52 15.36
CA VAL A 398 10.74 18.55 14.35
C VAL A 398 11.65 19.73 14.69
N VAL A 399 12.31 20.31 13.68
CA VAL A 399 13.17 21.48 13.88
C VAL A 399 12.37 22.74 13.59
N ASN A 400 12.13 23.55 14.63
CA ASN A 400 11.49 24.85 14.49
C ASN A 400 12.47 25.90 13.95
N MET A 401 11.96 27.06 13.54
CA MET A 401 12.81 28.17 13.10
C MET A 401 13.51 28.88 14.26
N VAL A 402 12.92 28.84 15.47
CA VAL A 402 13.44 29.44 16.71
C VAL A 402 13.39 28.41 17.84
#